data_AF-A0A975ACE6-F1
#
_entry.id   AF-A0A975ACE6-F1
#
_cell.length_a   1.000
_cell.length_b   1.000
_cell.length_c   1.000
_cell.angle_alpha   90.00
_cell.angle_beta   90.00
_cell.angle_gamma   90.00
#
_symmetry.space_group_name_H-M   'P 1'
#
loop_
_entity.id
_entity.type
_entity.pdbx_description
1 polymer ?
#
loop_
_entity_poly.entity_id
_entity_poly.type
_entity_poly.pdbx_seq_one_letter_code
_entity_poly.pdbx_strand_id
1 'polypeptide(L)' 'MVIEKFEPEPNCNRGLAPLLHQLEQYGGTLTFEDQESSVPGSRAPRLHLPEDEYQEKKCQEIITAWHST' A
#
# COMPACT_ATOMS: atom_id res chain seq x y z
N MET A 1 11.10 8.82 -4.39
CA MET A 1 9.95 8.25 -3.65
C MET A 1 8.92 7.86 -4.68
N VAL A 2 8.65 6.56 -4.83
CA VAL A 2 7.69 6.05 -5.83
C VAL A 2 6.33 5.90 -5.17
N ILE A 3 5.30 6.49 -5.77
CA ILE A 3 3.93 6.45 -5.24
C ILE A 3 3.12 5.46 -6.07
N GLU A 4 2.76 4.33 -5.47
CA GLU A 4 1.95 3.31 -6.12
C GLU A 4 0.50 3.41 -5.64
N LYS A 5 -0.46 3.23 -6.57
CA LYS A 5 -1.88 3.12 -6.21
C LYS A 5 -2.08 1.76 -5.56
N PHE A 6 -2.42 1.77 -4.27
CA PHE A 6 -2.71 0.55 -3.53
C PHE A 6 -4.24 0.40 -3.46
N GLU A 7 -4.77 -0.70 -3.98
CA GLU A 7 -6.22 -0.95 -4.05
C GLU A 7 -6.56 -2.16 -3.19
N PRO A 8 -6.77 -1.99 -1.87
CA PRO A 8 -7.20 -3.09 -1.03
C PRO A 8 -8.60 -3.54 -1.46
N GLU A 9 -8.79 -4.84 -1.63
CA GLU A 9 -10.11 -5.36 -1.97
C GLU A 9 -11.13 -4.98 -0.89
N PRO A 10 -12.34 -4.53 -1.28
CA PRO A 10 -13.34 -3.99 -0.35
C PRO A 10 -13.87 -5.02 0.66
N ASN A 11 -13.62 -6.32 0.44
CA ASN A 11 -14.00 -7.42 1.34
C ASN A 11 -12.79 -8.07 2.02
N CYS A 12 -11.59 -7.50 1.89
CA CYS A 12 -10.42 -8.02 2.56
C CYS A 12 -10.53 -7.68 4.06
N ASN A 13 -11.13 -8.58 4.85
CA ASN A 13 -11.14 -8.54 6.32
C ASN A 13 -9.72 -8.75 6.92
N ARG A 14 -8.67 -8.69 6.09
CA ARG A 14 -7.28 -8.60 6.51
C ARG A 14 -6.98 -7.15 6.75
N GLY A 15 -7.00 -6.74 8.01
CA GLY A 15 -6.64 -5.39 8.40
C GLY A 15 -5.33 -4.96 7.74
N LEU A 16 -5.23 -3.68 7.37
CA LEU A 16 -4.03 -3.10 6.77
C LEU A 16 -2.85 -3.04 7.75
N ALA A 17 -3.10 -3.17 9.06
CA ALA A 17 -2.09 -3.07 10.11
C ALA A 17 -0.89 -4.03 9.94
N PRO A 18 -1.04 -5.36 9.75
CA PRO A 18 0.09 -6.26 9.49
C PRO A 18 0.86 -5.91 8.21
N LEU A 19 0.15 -5.49 7.16
CA LEU A 19 0.76 -5.06 5.90
C LEU A 19 1.65 -3.83 6.12
N LEU A 20 1.10 -2.81 6.80
CA LEU A 20 1.83 -1.60 7.17
C LEU A 20 3.09 -1.92 7.96
N HIS A 21 2.96 -2.78 8.97
CA HIS A 21 4.08 -3.15 9.80
C HIS A 21 5.23 -3.77 8.99
N GLN A 22 4.90 -4.66 8.05
CA GLN A 22 5.92 -5.27 7.18
C GLN A 22 6.53 -4.25 6.21
N LEU A 23 5.75 -3.32 5.67
CA LEU A 23 6.24 -2.27 4.78
C LEU A 23 7.18 -1.31 5.51
N GLU A 24 6.83 -0.89 6.74
CA GLU A 24 7.64 0.01 7.57
C GLU A 24 9.03 -0.58 7.86
N GLN A 25 9.16 -1.91 7.97
CA GLN A 25 10.48 -2.58 8.14
C GLN A 25 11.44 -2.32 6.97
N TYR A 26 10.91 -2.09 5.78
CA TYR A 26 11.68 -1.78 4.58
C TYR A 26 11.60 -0.29 4.20
N GLY A 27 10.99 0.57 5.03
CA GLY A 27 10.83 1.99 4.74
C GLY A 27 9.65 2.34 3.83
N GLY A 28 8.77 1.39 3.54
CA GLY A 28 7.51 1.63 2.86
C GLY A 28 6.47 2.23 3.83
N THR A 29 5.70 3.21 3.37
CA THR A 29 4.64 3.84 4.19
C THR A 29 3.33 3.94 3.41
N LEU A 30 2.19 3.87 4.09
CA LEU A 30 0.88 4.04 3.46
C LEU A 30 0.24 5.33 3.94
N THR A 31 -0.33 6.07 3.02
CA THR A 31 -1.15 7.25 3.30
C THR A 31 -2.51 7.09 2.65
N PHE A 32 -3.49 7.88 3.05
CA PHE A 32 -4.79 7.89 2.39
C PHE A 32 -4.96 9.25 1.72
N GLU A 33 -4.97 9.26 0.40
CA GLU A 33 -5.32 10.47 -0.36
C GLU A 33 -6.77 10.41 -0.77
N ASP A 34 -7.40 11.59 -0.84
CA ASP A 34 -8.71 11.75 -1.43
C ASP A 34 -8.58 11.37 -2.91
N GLN A 35 -9.26 10.29 -3.31
CA GLN A 35 -9.26 9.91 -4.70
C GLN A 35 -10.24 10.85 -5.39
N GLU A 36 -9.73 11.66 -6.32
CA GLU A 36 -10.57 12.46 -7.22
C GLU A 36 -11.31 11.50 -8.16
N SER A 37 -12.34 10.87 -7.61
CA SER A 37 -13.14 9.83 -8.20
C SER A 37 -14.58 10.28 -8.05
N SER A 38 -15.47 9.92 -8.98
CA SER A 38 -16.87 10.39 -9.03
C SER A 38 -17.72 10.02 -7.80
N VAL A 39 -17.13 9.42 -6.76
CA VAL A 39 -17.73 9.05 -5.49
C VAL A 39 -17.22 10.00 -4.40
N PRO A 40 -18.05 10.92 -3.89
CA PRO A 40 -17.63 11.85 -2.84
C PRO A 40 -17.27 11.09 -1.56
N GLY A 41 -16.05 11.32 -1.05
CA GLY A 41 -15.55 10.72 0.19
C GLY A 41 -14.74 9.43 0.04
N SER A 42 -14.46 8.98 -1.20
CA SER A 42 -13.56 7.85 -1.43
C SER A 42 -12.11 8.24 -1.20
N ARG A 43 -11.54 7.83 -0.07
CA ARG A 43 -10.10 7.90 0.19
C ARG A 43 -9.44 6.62 -0.28
N ALA A 44 -8.52 6.74 -1.23
CA ALA A 44 -7.73 5.61 -1.69
C ALA A 44 -6.41 5.57 -0.92
N PRO A 45 -6.01 4.40 -0.40
CA PRO A 45 -4.67 4.27 0.15
C PRO A 45 -3.63 4.39 -0.97
N ARG A 46 -2.60 5.18 -0.71
CA ARG A 46 -1.40 5.31 -1.51
C ARG A 46 -0.23 4.74 -0.77
N LEU A 47 0.54 3.92 -1.45
CA LEU A 47 1.76 3.38 -0.93
C LEU A 47 2.95 4.21 -1.42
N HIS A 48 3.81 4.56 -0.47
CA HIS A 48 5.06 5.25 -0.71
C HIS A 48 6.18 4.25 -0.54
N LEU A 49 6.89 4.00 -1.62
CA LEU A 49 8.02 3.09 -1.66
C LEU A 49 9.34 3.87 -1.49
N PRO A 50 10.31 3.29 -0.78
CA PRO A 50 11.66 3.83 -0.67
C PRO A 50 12.34 3.88 -2.05
N GLU A 51 13.32 4.76 -2.21
CA GLU A 51 14.08 4.90 -3.46
C GLU A 51 15.14 3.82 -3.66
N ASP A 52 15.43 3.06 -2.61
CA ASP A 52 16.37 1.96 -2.64
C ASP A 52 15.73 0.76 -3.36
N GLU A 53 16.35 0.31 -4.45
CA GLU A 53 15.82 -0.75 -5.32
C GLU A 53 15.61 -2.08 -4.57
N TYR A 54 16.46 -2.36 -3.56
CA TYR A 54 16.31 -3.57 -2.76
C TYR A 54 15.09 -3.47 -1.84
N GLN A 55 14.92 -2.32 -1.17
CA GLN A 55 13.77 -2.08 -0.31
C GLN A 55 12.47 -1.96 -1.11
N GLU A 56 12.47 -1.30 -2.26
CA GLU A 56 11.34 -1.20 -3.18
C GLU A 56 10.85 -2.59 -3.58
N LYS A 57 11.76 -3.46 -4.03
CA LYS A 57 11.44 -4.86 -4.36
C LYS A 57 10.85 -5.60 -3.17
N LYS A 58 11.39 -5.42 -1.96
CA LYS A 58 10.85 -6.06 -0.75
C LYS A 58 9.43 -5.61 -0.45
N CYS A 59 9.16 -4.31 -0.54
CA CYS A 59 7.82 -3.78 -0.38
C CYS A 59 6.86 -4.31 -1.46
N GLN A 60 7.28 -4.38 -2.72
CA GLN A 60 6.49 -4.97 -3.81
C GLN A 60 6.19 -6.46 -3.59
N GLU A 61 7.15 -7.24 -3.12
CA GLU A 61 6.93 -8.66 -2.76
C GLU A 61 5.88 -8.80 -1.66
N ILE A 62 5.90 -7.94 -0.64
CA ILE A 62 4.93 -7.93 0.46
C ILE A 62 3.52 -7.62 -0.04
N ILE A 63 3.37 -6.59 -0.88
CA ILE A 63 2.07 -6.22 -1.50
C ILE A 63 1.55 -7.38 -2.33
N THR A 64 2.40 -7.96 -3.18
CA THR A 64 2.04 -9.07 -4.06
C THR A 64 1.61 -10.28 -3.25
N ALA A 65 2.33 -10.62 -2.18
CA ALA A 65 1.96 -11.70 -1.28
C ALA A 65 0.63 -11.44 -0.57
N TRP A 66 0.34 -10.19 -0.20
CA TRP A 66 -0.92 -9.79 0.42
C TRP A 66 -2.10 -9.93 -0.55
N HIS A 67 -1.95 -9.55 -1.81
CA HIS A 67 -2.97 -9.75 -2.85
C HIS A 67 -3.17 -11.22 -3.25
N SER A 68 -2.14 -12.05 -3.11
CA SER A 68 -2.18 -13.46 -3.54
C SER A 68 -2.74 -14.44 -2.49
N THR A 69 -3.12 -13.98 -1.30
CA THR A 69 -3.50 -14.87 -0.17
C THR A 69 -4.93 -14.62 0.33
#